data_AF-A0AAP5I6D8-F1
#
_entry.id   AF-A0AAP5I6D8-F1
#
_cell.length_a   1.000
_cell.length_b   1.000
_cell.length_c   1.000
_cell.angle_alpha   90.00
_cell.angle_beta   90.00
_cell.angle_gamma   90.00
#
_symmetry.space_group_name_H-M   'P 1'
#
loop_
_entity.id
_entity.type
_entity.pdbx_description
1 polymer ?
#
loop_
_entity_poly.entity_id
_entity_poly.type
_entity_poly.pdbx_seq_one_letter_code
_entity_poly.pdbx_strand_id
1 'polypeptide(L)'
;MTEKLQASVFEDIKVIGDYEEPEEIASKLEQMKDPDVISSVSNDTFAERGVKAVPDWLNLFKEQPWMYATYRFGYIGLRKTSFDQPQPIQDASAIAPDPSLKNNRINIRLDRFHIQKYPGGGTHDILVTFAARNQVAETQESLSFSQTYRVREGQSAGIAGYPVFIGLHVGLQGIAFECSTVNVKNEEDKTILSALESSPFQSGLKLLTTAQPAIAPFTQITLGVVKLLAQRYENVAVQKFYLGLDFDQAALGVSLAEGNYIAVQVPDETAINWSEWIYKPDIGAIVRQGDNSTLPYNYIIFRITKYEE
;
A
#
# COMPACT_ATOMS: atom_id res chain seq x y z
N MET A 1 -1.18 -34.21 1.30
CA MET A 1 -2.21 -33.23 0.90
C MET A 1 -1.44 -32.00 0.48
N THR A 2 -1.32 -31.74 -0.81
CA THR A 2 -0.50 -30.64 -1.33
C THR A 2 -1.27 -29.35 -1.05
N GLU A 3 -0.89 -28.62 0.00
CA GLU A 3 -1.30 -27.22 0.14
C GLU A 3 -0.90 -26.52 -1.16
N LYS A 4 -1.88 -26.19 -2.01
CA LYS A 4 -1.65 -25.21 -3.05
C LYS A 4 -1.19 -23.96 -2.31
N LEU A 5 0.05 -23.53 -2.54
CA LEU A 5 0.45 -22.15 -2.26
C LEU A 5 -0.65 -21.27 -2.87
N GLN A 6 -1.52 -20.72 -2.03
CA GLN A 6 -2.58 -19.85 -2.48
C GLN A 6 -1.91 -18.55 -2.89
N ALA A 7 -1.98 -18.24 -4.18
CA ALA A 7 -1.38 -17.06 -4.79
C ALA A 7 -1.97 -15.76 -4.22
N SER A 8 -1.24 -14.65 -4.42
CA SER A 8 -1.69 -13.30 -4.06
C SER A 8 -3.03 -12.99 -4.73
N VAL A 9 -3.92 -12.30 -4.02
CA VAL A 9 -5.21 -11.87 -4.61
C VAL A 9 -5.04 -10.78 -5.67
N PHE A 10 -3.85 -10.17 -5.72
CA PHE A 10 -3.45 -9.12 -6.66
C PHE A 10 -2.46 -9.60 -7.74
N GLU A 11 -2.30 -10.91 -7.94
CA GLU A 11 -1.38 -11.47 -8.94
C GLU A 11 -1.60 -10.88 -10.35
N ASP A 12 -2.85 -10.66 -10.73
CA ASP A 12 -3.23 -10.11 -12.05
C ASP A 12 -3.06 -8.58 -12.16
N ILE A 13 -2.64 -7.88 -11.10
CA ILE A 13 -2.47 -6.43 -11.08
C ILE A 13 -0.98 -6.11 -11.28
N LYS A 14 -0.61 -5.64 -12.47
CA LYS A 14 0.75 -5.16 -12.77
C LYS A 14 0.89 -3.71 -12.32
N VAL A 15 1.80 -3.41 -11.38
CA VAL A 15 2.09 -2.02 -11.02
C VAL A 15 3.01 -1.38 -12.05
N ILE A 16 3.04 -0.06 -12.14
CA ILE A 16 3.90 0.65 -13.09
C ILE A 16 5.39 0.33 -12.93
N GLY A 17 5.82 0.01 -11.70
CA GLY A 17 7.19 -0.45 -11.43
C GLY A 17 7.48 -1.89 -11.87
N ASP A 18 6.47 -2.69 -12.23
CA ASP A 18 6.63 -4.07 -12.71
C ASP A 18 6.86 -4.14 -14.24
N TYR A 19 6.80 -3.01 -14.96
CA TYR A 19 7.06 -3.00 -16.40
C TYR A 19 8.56 -3.01 -16.65
N GLU A 20 9.04 -4.04 -17.36
CA GLU A 20 10.47 -4.21 -17.69
C GLU A 20 10.88 -3.29 -18.84
N GLU A 21 9.97 -3.11 -19.81
CA GLU A 21 10.25 -2.33 -21.02
C GLU A 21 9.89 -0.85 -20.82
N PRO A 22 10.84 0.07 -20.98
CA PRO A 22 10.60 1.51 -20.82
C PRO A 22 9.51 2.05 -21.75
N GLU A 23 9.33 1.43 -22.92
CA GLU A 23 8.32 1.77 -23.92
C GLU A 23 6.88 1.48 -23.42
N GLU A 24 6.70 0.43 -22.61
CA GLU A 24 5.40 0.13 -21.99
C GLU A 24 5.05 1.17 -20.93
N ILE A 25 6.05 1.58 -20.12
CA ILE A 25 5.91 2.67 -19.15
C ILE A 25 5.53 3.97 -19.88
N ALA A 26 6.23 4.30 -20.98
CA ALA A 26 5.93 5.44 -21.84
C ALA A 26 4.46 5.46 -22.25
N SER A 27 4.03 4.35 -22.88
CA SER A 27 2.70 4.22 -23.43
C SER A 27 1.64 4.36 -22.34
N LYS A 28 1.90 3.80 -21.15
CA LYS A 28 0.99 3.92 -20.02
C LYS A 28 0.89 5.38 -19.52
N LEU A 29 2.00 6.08 -19.37
CA LEU A 29 2.00 7.49 -18.94
C LEU A 29 1.37 8.43 -19.98
N GLU A 30 1.56 8.15 -21.27
CA GLU A 30 0.90 8.87 -22.37
C GLU A 30 -0.62 8.65 -22.35
N GLN A 31 -1.07 7.40 -22.19
CA GLN A 31 -2.50 7.07 -22.06
C GLN A 31 -3.13 7.77 -20.85
N MET A 32 -2.37 7.90 -19.76
CA MET A 32 -2.78 8.67 -18.61
C MET A 32 -2.76 10.18 -18.83
N LYS A 33 -2.19 10.69 -19.92
CA LYS A 33 -1.96 12.14 -20.12
C LYS A 33 -1.14 12.74 -18.98
N ASP A 34 -0.04 12.10 -18.62
CA ASP A 34 0.89 12.59 -17.61
C ASP A 34 1.53 13.92 -18.06
N PRO A 35 1.46 15.01 -17.26
CA PRO A 35 2.03 16.30 -17.65
C PRO A 35 3.55 16.28 -17.82
N ASP A 36 4.28 15.43 -17.09
CA ASP A 36 5.74 15.30 -17.20
C ASP A 36 6.13 14.69 -18.57
N VAL A 37 5.28 13.83 -19.13
CA VAL A 37 5.45 13.25 -20.48
C VAL A 37 4.99 14.22 -21.56
N ILE A 38 3.84 14.89 -21.38
CA ILE A 38 3.33 15.84 -22.38
C ILE A 38 4.28 17.05 -22.55
N SER A 39 4.84 17.55 -21.45
CA SER A 39 5.73 18.72 -21.47
C SER A 39 7.10 18.43 -22.08
N SER A 40 7.64 17.22 -21.90
CA SER A 40 8.90 16.80 -22.56
C SER A 40 8.73 16.67 -24.07
N VAL A 41 7.59 16.14 -24.54
CA VAL A 41 7.29 16.05 -25.99
C VAL A 41 7.06 17.42 -26.63
N SER A 42 6.53 18.41 -25.90
CA SER A 42 6.22 19.73 -26.46
C SER A 42 7.40 20.71 -26.45
N ASN A 43 8.40 20.52 -25.58
CA ASN A 43 9.66 21.26 -25.63
C ASN A 43 10.58 20.81 -26.80
N ASP A 44 10.34 19.63 -27.39
CA ASP A 44 10.98 19.19 -28.63
C ASP A 44 10.21 19.71 -29.86
N THR A 45 10.20 21.03 -30.05
CA THR A 45 9.64 21.62 -31.28
C THR A 45 10.72 21.72 -32.38
N PHE A 46 10.58 20.88 -33.42
CA PHE A 46 11.19 21.01 -34.76
C PHE A 46 12.71 20.88 -34.92
N ALA A 47 13.30 19.77 -34.48
CA ALA A 47 14.54 19.27 -35.10
C ALA A 47 14.46 17.75 -35.31
N GLU A 48 14.31 17.37 -36.58
CA GLU A 48 14.56 16.04 -37.15
C GLU A 48 13.79 14.83 -36.58
N ARG A 49 12.72 14.47 -37.30
CA ARG A 49 12.12 13.13 -37.28
C ARG A 49 13.20 12.06 -37.52
N GLY A 50 13.49 11.25 -36.50
CA GLY A 50 14.27 10.02 -36.67
C GLY A 50 14.58 9.27 -35.38
N VAL A 51 13.66 8.41 -34.93
CA VAL A 51 13.89 7.15 -34.14
C VAL A 51 14.72 7.27 -32.84
N LYS A 52 15.13 8.47 -32.39
CA LYS A 52 16.05 8.66 -31.25
C LYS A 52 15.54 9.58 -30.14
N ALA A 53 14.27 10.01 -30.17
CA ALA A 53 13.70 10.84 -29.10
C ALA A 53 13.30 10.03 -27.85
N VAL A 54 13.17 8.71 -27.96
CA VAL A 54 12.76 7.82 -26.88
C VAL A 54 13.75 7.67 -25.70
N PRO A 55 15.10 7.77 -25.85
CA PRO A 55 16.02 7.49 -24.74
C PRO A 55 16.18 8.58 -23.67
N ASP A 56 16.02 9.87 -24.00
CA ASP A 56 16.40 10.95 -23.07
C ASP A 56 15.32 11.28 -22.04
N TRP A 57 14.03 11.23 -22.42
CA TRP A 57 12.95 11.44 -21.46
C TRP A 57 12.90 10.32 -20.41
N LEU A 58 13.25 9.08 -20.77
CA LEU A 58 13.35 7.95 -19.85
C LEU A 58 14.34 8.17 -18.70
N ASN A 59 15.40 8.95 -18.91
CA ASN A 59 16.32 9.32 -17.84
C ASN A 59 15.71 10.30 -16.83
N LEU A 60 14.68 11.10 -17.21
CA LEU A 60 13.93 11.96 -16.28
C LEU A 60 13.04 11.14 -15.32
N PHE A 61 12.67 9.92 -15.71
CA PHE A 61 11.80 9.04 -14.93
C PHE A 61 12.57 8.05 -14.04
N LYS A 62 13.87 7.82 -14.30
CA LYS A 62 14.69 6.78 -13.62
C LYS A 62 14.76 6.83 -12.09
N GLU A 63 14.35 7.92 -11.46
CA GLU A 63 14.44 8.10 -9.99
C GLU A 63 13.09 8.46 -9.34
N GLN A 64 11.97 8.26 -10.04
CA GLN A 64 10.66 8.60 -9.48
C GLN A 64 10.19 7.56 -8.46
N PRO A 65 9.72 7.96 -7.26
CA PRO A 65 9.31 7.02 -6.20
C PRO A 65 8.27 5.98 -6.61
N TRP A 66 7.40 6.31 -7.57
CA TRP A 66 6.36 5.42 -8.06
C TRP A 66 6.84 4.36 -9.05
N MET A 67 8.08 4.44 -9.55
CA MET A 67 8.63 3.42 -10.45
C MET A 67 9.16 2.18 -9.72
N TYR A 68 9.29 2.23 -8.40
CA TYR A 68 9.93 1.13 -7.70
C TYR A 68 8.92 0.03 -7.35
N ALA A 69 9.30 -1.24 -7.56
CA ALA A 69 8.51 -2.38 -7.11
C ALA A 69 9.00 -2.97 -5.78
N THR A 70 10.20 -2.57 -5.34
CA THR A 70 10.83 -3.08 -4.10
C THR A 70 10.26 -2.38 -2.87
N TYR A 71 10.14 -3.15 -1.78
CA TYR A 71 9.65 -2.64 -0.49
C TYR A 71 10.64 -2.89 0.64
N ARG A 72 10.70 -1.91 1.56
CA ARG A 72 11.32 -2.08 2.87
C ARG A 72 10.28 -1.92 3.96
N PHE A 73 10.38 -2.78 4.98
CA PHE A 73 9.44 -2.83 6.08
C PHE A 73 10.09 -2.31 7.36
N GLY A 74 9.50 -1.28 7.93
CA GLY A 74 9.89 -0.69 9.21
C GLY A 74 8.85 -1.00 10.29
N TYR A 75 9.26 -0.88 11.54
CA TYR A 75 8.41 -1.11 12.70
C TYR A 75 8.63 -0.05 13.78
N ILE A 76 7.52 0.46 14.33
CA ILE A 76 7.48 1.31 15.52
C ILE A 76 6.65 0.59 16.58
N GLY A 77 7.25 0.35 17.75
CA GLY A 77 6.57 -0.31 18.85
C GLY A 77 5.46 0.54 19.49
N LEU A 78 4.52 -0.13 20.17
CA LEU A 78 3.53 0.57 20.99
C LEU A 78 4.24 1.45 22.06
N ARG A 79 3.78 2.69 22.20
CA ARG A 79 4.34 3.64 23.18
C ARG A 79 4.11 3.15 24.60
N LYS A 80 5.14 3.24 25.45
CA LYS A 80 5.07 2.79 26.85
C LYS A 80 5.04 3.92 27.89
N THR A 81 5.73 5.04 27.69
CA THR A 81 5.97 5.97 28.84
C THR A 81 6.07 7.47 28.52
N SER A 82 6.20 7.91 27.26
CA SER A 82 6.15 9.34 26.90
C SER A 82 5.58 9.55 25.49
N PHE A 83 4.69 10.54 25.36
CA PHE A 83 3.91 10.80 24.14
C PHE A 83 4.57 11.80 23.18
N ASP A 84 5.59 12.52 23.64
CA ASP A 84 6.29 13.59 22.96
C ASP A 84 7.69 13.20 22.46
N GLN A 85 8.26 12.12 23.00
CA GLN A 85 9.60 11.69 22.60
C GLN A 85 9.61 11.03 21.21
N PRO A 86 10.62 11.34 20.37
CA PRO A 86 10.85 10.61 19.13
C PRO A 86 10.91 9.10 19.34
N GLN A 87 10.29 8.35 18.45
CA GLN A 87 10.24 6.89 18.49
C GLN A 87 11.24 6.33 17.47
N PRO A 88 12.08 5.35 17.87
CA PRO A 88 12.96 4.68 16.93
C PRO A 88 12.14 3.84 15.94
N ILE A 89 12.62 3.77 14.71
CA ILE A 89 12.13 2.84 13.70
C ILE A 89 13.12 1.69 13.60
N GLN A 90 12.63 0.47 13.70
CA GLN A 90 13.42 -0.75 13.55
C GLN A 90 13.10 -1.41 12.22
N ASP A 91 14.01 -2.23 11.71
CA ASP A 91 13.64 -3.15 10.64
C ASP A 91 12.61 -4.15 11.15
N ALA A 92 11.54 -4.38 10.38
CA ALA A 92 10.47 -5.26 10.81
C ALA A 92 10.88 -6.74 10.91
N SER A 93 11.99 -7.14 10.27
CA SER A 93 12.60 -8.46 10.44
C SER A 93 13.44 -8.60 11.72
N ALA A 94 13.80 -7.49 12.35
CA ALA A 94 14.68 -7.46 13.52
C ALA A 94 13.93 -7.32 14.86
N ILE A 95 12.60 -7.51 14.85
CA ILE A 95 11.77 -7.40 16.06
C ILE A 95 11.44 -8.77 16.64
N ALA A 96 11.13 -8.83 17.93
CA ALA A 96 10.61 -10.06 18.52
C ALA A 96 9.12 -10.24 18.15
N PRO A 97 8.69 -11.45 17.75
CA PRO A 97 7.26 -11.74 17.59
C PRO A 97 6.56 -11.67 18.95
N ASP A 98 5.25 -11.38 18.93
CA ASP A 98 4.36 -11.40 20.09
C ASP A 98 3.52 -12.70 20.09
N PRO A 99 3.92 -13.74 20.83
CA PRO A 99 3.20 -15.01 20.83
C PRO A 99 1.79 -14.91 21.39
N SER A 100 1.44 -13.82 22.09
CA SER A 100 0.11 -13.62 22.66
C SER A 100 -0.96 -13.35 21.58
N LEU A 101 -0.55 -13.10 20.34
CA LEU A 101 -1.44 -12.93 19.19
C LEU A 101 -1.80 -14.27 18.52
N LYS A 102 -1.12 -15.38 18.84
CA LYS A 102 -1.44 -16.72 18.29
C LYS A 102 -2.87 -17.11 18.65
N ASN A 103 -3.63 -17.58 17.64
CA ASN A 103 -5.04 -17.99 17.79
C ASN A 103 -5.93 -16.94 18.45
N ASN A 104 -5.54 -15.66 18.38
CA ASN A 104 -6.29 -14.55 18.90
C ASN A 104 -6.79 -13.67 17.75
N ARG A 105 -7.62 -12.69 18.11
CA ARG A 105 -8.12 -11.69 17.16
C ARG A 105 -7.29 -10.42 17.26
N ILE A 106 -7.08 -9.78 16.11
CA ILE A 106 -6.37 -8.50 16.00
C ILE A 106 -7.23 -7.45 15.28
N ASN A 107 -6.89 -6.19 15.51
CA ASN A 107 -7.35 -5.07 14.72
C ASN A 107 -6.23 -4.59 13.82
N ILE A 108 -6.56 -4.30 12.56
CA ILE A 108 -5.69 -3.63 11.60
C ILE A 108 -6.30 -2.26 11.29
N ARG A 109 -5.52 -1.20 11.50
CA ARG A 109 -5.91 0.18 11.21
C ARG A 109 -4.91 0.83 10.27
N LEU A 110 -5.38 1.66 9.36
CA LEU A 110 -4.54 2.52 8.53
C LEU A 110 -4.27 3.81 9.30
N ASP A 111 -3.03 3.96 9.79
CA ASP A 111 -2.61 5.12 10.55
C ASP A 111 -2.05 6.22 9.63
N ARG A 112 -1.48 5.86 8.47
CA ARG A 112 -1.00 6.84 7.48
C ARG A 112 -0.94 6.28 6.07
N PHE A 113 -1.27 7.13 5.11
CA PHE A 113 -0.99 6.91 3.70
C PHE A 113 -0.30 8.16 3.14
N HIS A 114 0.97 8.05 2.80
CA HIS A 114 1.79 9.16 2.33
C HIS A 114 2.24 8.95 0.89
N ILE A 115 2.21 10.03 0.12
CA ILE A 115 2.59 10.04 -1.28
C ILE A 115 3.62 11.11 -1.50
N GLN A 116 4.85 10.68 -1.76
CA GLN A 116 5.89 11.58 -2.23
C GLN A 116 5.55 12.04 -3.65
N LYS A 117 5.29 11.10 -4.56
CA LYS A 117 4.87 11.39 -5.94
C LYS A 117 4.22 10.18 -6.58
N TYR A 118 3.15 10.41 -7.35
CA TYR A 118 2.46 9.44 -8.21
C TYR A 118 2.42 9.97 -9.67
N PRO A 119 2.26 9.12 -10.69
CA PRO A 119 2.11 9.60 -12.07
C PRO A 119 0.88 10.50 -12.23
N GLY A 120 0.97 11.53 -13.07
CA GLY A 120 -0.11 12.45 -13.40
C GLY A 120 0.00 13.83 -12.76
N GLY A 121 0.87 13.99 -11.75
CA GLY A 121 1.11 15.27 -11.06
C GLY A 121 -0.04 15.75 -10.17
N GLY A 122 0.29 16.52 -9.12
CA GLY A 122 -0.68 17.32 -8.38
C GLY A 122 -1.50 16.55 -7.34
N THR A 123 -2.81 16.45 -7.53
CA THR A 123 -3.73 15.79 -6.58
C THR A 123 -4.34 14.55 -7.21
N HIS A 124 -4.27 13.45 -6.48
CA HIS A 124 -4.62 12.12 -6.95
C HIS A 124 -5.83 11.59 -6.19
N ASP A 125 -6.74 10.93 -6.90
CA ASP A 125 -7.83 10.13 -6.32
C ASP A 125 -7.37 8.66 -6.36
N ILE A 126 -7.11 8.08 -5.20
CA ILE A 126 -6.40 6.80 -5.11
C ILE A 126 -7.24 5.77 -4.40
N LEU A 127 -7.55 4.69 -5.11
CA LEU A 127 -8.15 3.50 -4.53
C LEU A 127 -7.06 2.71 -3.81
N VAL A 128 -7.14 2.67 -2.48
CA VAL A 128 -6.30 1.81 -1.65
C VAL A 128 -7.10 0.58 -1.30
N THR A 129 -6.54 -0.59 -1.58
CA THR A 129 -7.14 -1.89 -1.26
C THR A 129 -6.21 -2.68 -0.37
N PHE A 130 -6.76 -3.20 0.72
CA PHE A 130 -6.11 -4.16 1.60
C PHE A 130 -6.79 -5.50 1.45
N ALA A 131 -6.01 -6.57 1.54
CA ALA A 131 -6.52 -7.92 1.69
C ALA A 131 -5.78 -8.65 2.81
N ALA A 132 -6.50 -9.53 3.49
CA ALA A 132 -5.94 -10.37 4.54
C ALA A 132 -6.65 -11.72 4.59
N ARG A 133 -6.00 -12.69 5.23
CA ARG A 133 -6.58 -14.03 5.44
C ARG A 133 -7.10 -14.15 6.86
N ASN A 134 -8.41 -14.32 6.99
CA ASN A 134 -9.07 -14.61 8.26
C ASN A 134 -9.05 -16.13 8.49
N GLN A 135 -8.39 -16.57 9.55
CA GLN A 135 -8.22 -18.00 9.85
C GLN A 135 -9.20 -18.43 10.95
N VAL A 136 -10.39 -18.88 10.55
CA VAL A 136 -11.44 -19.30 11.48
C VAL A 136 -11.50 -20.82 11.51
N ALA A 137 -11.13 -21.42 12.65
CA ALA A 137 -11.08 -22.87 12.81
C ALA A 137 -10.28 -23.58 11.69
N GLU A 138 -10.89 -24.48 10.92
CA GLU A 138 -10.25 -25.20 9.81
C GLU A 138 -10.38 -24.50 8.45
N THR A 139 -11.02 -23.31 8.39
CA THR A 139 -11.19 -22.57 7.14
C THR A 139 -10.34 -21.29 7.10
N GLN A 140 -9.76 -21.02 5.93
CA GLN A 140 -9.13 -19.74 5.62
C GLN A 140 -10.02 -18.98 4.63
N GLU A 141 -10.43 -17.77 5.02
CA GLU A 141 -11.23 -16.89 4.18
C GLU A 141 -10.43 -15.63 3.81
N SER A 142 -10.44 -15.27 2.53
CA SER A 142 -9.90 -13.98 2.11
C SER A 142 -10.89 -12.87 2.41
N LEU A 143 -10.39 -11.80 3.03
CA LEU A 143 -11.11 -10.55 3.26
C LEU A 143 -10.43 -9.45 2.47
N SER A 144 -11.22 -8.56 1.88
CA SER A 144 -10.70 -7.34 1.26
C SER A 144 -11.46 -6.11 1.74
N PHE A 145 -10.73 -5.01 1.89
CA PHE A 145 -11.26 -3.68 2.17
C PHE A 145 -10.70 -2.70 1.13
N SER A 146 -11.55 -1.82 0.59
CA SER A 146 -11.13 -0.77 -0.33
C SER A 146 -11.71 0.58 0.07
N GLN A 147 -10.92 1.64 -0.10
CA GLN A 147 -11.34 3.02 0.14
C GLN A 147 -10.56 3.96 -0.80
N THR A 148 -11.23 4.98 -1.31
CA THR A 148 -10.60 6.04 -2.09
C THR A 148 -10.09 7.15 -1.16
N TYR A 149 -8.86 7.62 -1.42
CA TYR A 149 -8.28 8.77 -0.75
C TYR A 149 -7.87 9.82 -1.77
N ARG A 150 -8.21 11.08 -1.49
CA ARG A 150 -7.71 12.22 -2.25
C ARG A 150 -6.46 12.78 -1.59
N VAL A 151 -5.32 12.72 -2.28
CA VAL A 151 -4.01 13.07 -1.72
C VAL A 151 -3.22 13.93 -2.69
N ARG A 152 -2.61 15.01 -2.19
CA ARG A 152 -1.67 15.82 -2.97
C ARG A 152 -0.26 15.28 -2.80
N GLU A 153 0.56 15.39 -3.85
CA GLU A 153 1.98 15.02 -3.80
C GLU A 153 2.73 15.73 -2.68
N GLY A 154 3.66 15.00 -2.06
CA GLY A 154 4.39 15.41 -0.86
C GLY A 154 3.54 15.43 0.42
N GLN A 155 2.29 14.96 0.39
CA GLN A 155 1.37 14.99 1.53
C GLN A 155 0.86 13.60 1.91
N SER A 156 0.16 13.54 3.04
CA SER A 156 -0.54 12.34 3.50
C SER A 156 -2.05 12.52 3.35
N ALA A 157 -2.76 11.42 3.15
CA ALA A 157 -4.22 11.40 3.27
C ALA A 157 -4.63 11.89 4.67
N GLY A 158 -5.78 12.56 4.77
CA GLY A 158 -6.37 13.07 6.01
C GLY A 158 -6.94 11.96 6.90
N ILE A 159 -6.14 10.95 7.23
CA ILE A 159 -6.52 9.79 8.03
C ILE A 159 -5.61 9.63 9.25
N ALA A 160 -6.19 9.13 10.33
CA ALA A 160 -5.46 8.71 11.52
C ALA A 160 -6.24 7.58 12.21
N GLY A 161 -5.75 6.34 12.09
CA GLY A 161 -6.34 5.17 12.73
C GLY A 161 -7.63 4.69 12.09
N TYR A 162 -7.77 4.80 10.76
CA TYR A 162 -8.95 4.33 10.05
C TYR A 162 -9.06 2.79 10.17
N PRO A 163 -10.21 2.23 10.58
CA PRO A 163 -10.37 0.78 10.74
C PRO A 163 -10.37 0.07 9.38
N VAL A 164 -9.41 -0.84 9.16
CA VAL A 164 -9.33 -1.67 7.94
C VAL A 164 -9.96 -3.03 8.21
N PHE A 165 -9.47 -3.74 9.23
CA PHE A 165 -10.05 -5.00 9.69
C PHE A 165 -10.20 -4.96 11.22
N ILE A 166 -11.36 -5.37 11.73
CA ILE A 166 -11.64 -5.41 13.18
C ILE A 166 -11.95 -6.86 13.56
N GLY A 167 -11.25 -7.39 14.57
CA GLY A 167 -11.46 -8.75 15.06
C GLY A 167 -11.00 -9.86 14.10
N LEU A 168 -9.95 -9.62 13.31
CA LEU A 168 -9.39 -10.56 12.34
C LEU A 168 -8.69 -11.72 13.06
N HIS A 169 -9.00 -12.98 12.73
CA HIS A 169 -8.39 -14.14 13.38
C HIS A 169 -7.00 -14.42 12.82
N VAL A 170 -6.03 -14.52 13.74
CA VAL A 170 -4.64 -14.89 13.46
C VAL A 170 -4.45 -16.38 13.70
N GLY A 171 -3.79 -17.05 12.75
CA GLY A 171 -3.49 -18.48 12.88
C GLY A 171 -2.32 -18.79 13.80
N LEU A 172 -1.98 -20.08 13.87
CA LEU A 172 -0.78 -20.56 14.58
C LEU A 172 0.53 -20.04 13.96
N GLN A 173 0.53 -19.88 12.64
CA GLN A 173 1.70 -19.46 11.86
C GLN A 173 1.72 -17.95 11.57
N GLY A 174 0.73 -17.19 12.05
CA GLY A 174 0.61 -15.76 11.81
C GLY A 174 -0.45 -15.41 10.77
N ILE A 175 -0.19 -14.36 10.00
CA ILE A 175 -1.15 -13.77 9.05
C ILE A 175 -0.48 -13.22 7.79
N ALA A 176 -1.20 -13.25 6.68
CA ALA A 176 -0.80 -12.57 5.44
C ALA A 176 -1.60 -11.28 5.28
N PHE A 177 -0.90 -10.20 4.92
CA PHE A 177 -1.47 -8.90 4.62
C PHE A 177 -0.97 -8.42 3.26
N GLU A 178 -1.89 -8.00 2.41
CA GLU A 178 -1.61 -7.52 1.08
C GLU A 178 -2.18 -6.11 0.91
N CYS A 179 -1.49 -5.27 0.16
CA CYS A 179 -1.98 -3.95 -0.19
C CYS A 179 -1.72 -3.67 -1.66
N SER A 180 -2.68 -3.02 -2.32
CA SER A 180 -2.54 -2.45 -3.65
C SER A 180 -3.10 -1.03 -3.67
N THR A 181 -2.48 -0.15 -4.45
CA THR A 181 -3.00 1.20 -4.71
C THR A 181 -3.14 1.44 -6.20
N VAL A 182 -4.25 2.06 -6.59
CA VAL A 182 -4.52 2.45 -7.98
C VAL A 182 -4.81 3.94 -8.01
N ASN A 183 -4.00 4.71 -8.74
CA ASN A 183 -4.30 6.09 -9.07
C ASN A 183 -5.40 6.12 -10.13
N VAL A 184 -6.55 6.69 -9.79
CA VAL A 184 -7.75 6.71 -10.62
C VAL A 184 -7.93 8.10 -11.20
N LYS A 185 -7.66 8.23 -12.51
CA LYS A 185 -7.73 9.52 -13.21
C LYS A 185 -9.05 9.72 -13.95
N ASN A 186 -9.66 8.64 -14.42
CA ASN A 186 -10.87 8.68 -15.24
C ASN A 186 -12.12 9.06 -14.41
N GLU A 187 -12.87 10.07 -14.84
CA GLU A 187 -14.10 10.55 -14.19
C GLU A 187 -15.22 9.49 -14.17
N GLU A 188 -15.31 8.62 -15.18
CA GLU A 188 -16.26 7.49 -15.16
C GLU A 188 -15.90 6.49 -14.05
N ASP A 189 -14.60 6.24 -13.85
CA ASP A 189 -14.11 5.34 -12.81
C ASP A 189 -14.30 5.93 -11.43
N LYS A 190 -14.16 7.25 -11.27
CA LYS A 190 -14.53 7.97 -10.04
C LYS A 190 -16.02 7.83 -9.73
N THR A 191 -16.88 7.74 -10.75
CA THR A 191 -18.32 7.49 -10.56
C THR A 191 -18.58 6.07 -10.08
N ILE A 192 -17.88 5.06 -10.63
CA ILE A 192 -17.93 3.68 -10.15
C ILE A 192 -17.46 3.59 -8.70
N LEU A 193 -16.37 4.27 -8.35
CA LEU A 193 -15.87 4.37 -6.97
C LEU A 193 -16.90 5.01 -6.04
N SER A 194 -17.49 6.12 -6.45
CA SER A 194 -18.51 6.82 -5.67
C SER A 194 -19.74 5.93 -5.39
N ALA A 195 -20.10 5.04 -6.33
CA ALA A 195 -21.18 4.08 -6.14
C ALA A 195 -20.83 3.00 -5.10
N LEU A 196 -19.59 2.49 -5.11
CA LEU A 196 -19.09 1.55 -4.08
C LEU A 196 -18.98 2.20 -2.70
N GLU A 197 -18.69 3.49 -2.63
CA GLU A 197 -18.60 4.23 -1.38
C GLU A 197 -19.95 4.71 -0.85
N SER A 198 -21.03 4.48 -1.61
CA SER A 198 -22.36 4.95 -1.24
C SER A 198 -22.83 4.32 0.07
N SER A 199 -23.49 5.13 0.91
CA SER A 199 -24.06 4.69 2.19
C SER A 199 -24.94 3.43 2.09
N PRO A 200 -25.75 3.23 1.03
CA PRO A 200 -26.50 1.99 0.84
C PRO A 200 -25.62 0.76 0.63
N PHE A 201 -24.56 0.86 -0.18
CA PHE A 201 -23.61 -0.24 -0.40
C PHE A 201 -22.85 -0.57 0.90
N GLN A 202 -22.32 0.45 1.56
CA GLN A 202 -21.62 0.34 2.85
C GLN A 202 -22.53 -0.22 3.96
N SER A 203 -23.80 0.15 3.99
CA SER A 203 -24.77 -0.36 4.96
C SER A 203 -25.19 -1.80 4.65
N GLY A 204 -25.35 -2.16 3.38
CA GLY A 204 -25.56 -3.55 2.96
C GLY A 204 -24.39 -4.45 3.36
N LEU A 205 -23.16 -3.95 3.28
CA LEU A 205 -21.95 -4.63 3.74
C LEU A 205 -21.97 -4.85 5.27
N LYS A 206 -22.30 -3.81 6.05
CA LYS A 206 -22.37 -3.88 7.53
C LYS A 206 -23.41 -4.86 8.06
N LEU A 207 -24.56 -5.00 7.38
CA LEU A 207 -25.66 -5.88 7.80
C LEU A 207 -25.32 -7.38 7.67
N LEU A 208 -24.33 -7.73 6.84
CA LEU A 208 -23.94 -9.12 6.58
C LEU A 208 -22.69 -9.55 7.35
N THR A 209 -21.80 -8.61 7.70
CA THR A 209 -20.59 -8.89 8.50
C THR A 209 -20.87 -9.27 9.96
N THR A 210 -22.06 -8.96 10.48
CA THR A 210 -22.52 -9.41 11.80
C THR A 210 -22.92 -10.89 11.85
N ALA A 211 -23.00 -11.55 10.68
CA ALA A 211 -23.26 -12.97 10.54
C ALA A 211 -22.10 -13.63 9.77
N GLN A 212 -21.02 -14.01 10.45
CA GLN A 212 -20.01 -14.91 9.85
C GLN A 212 -20.68 -16.26 9.58
N PRO A 213 -20.71 -16.77 8.32
CA PRO A 213 -19.60 -16.84 7.35
C PRO A 213 -19.95 -16.40 5.90
N ALA A 214 -20.64 -15.27 5.69
CA ALA A 214 -21.14 -14.87 4.35
C ALA A 214 -20.33 -13.76 3.62
N ILE A 215 -19.04 -13.57 3.95
CA ILE A 215 -18.26 -12.40 3.46
C ILE A 215 -17.57 -12.65 2.09
N ALA A 216 -17.34 -13.92 1.71
CA ALA A 216 -16.59 -14.27 0.50
C ALA A 216 -17.12 -13.64 -0.82
N PRO A 217 -18.44 -13.59 -1.10
CA PRO A 217 -18.95 -12.97 -2.32
C PRO A 217 -18.63 -11.47 -2.42
N PHE A 218 -18.58 -10.76 -1.29
CA PHE A 218 -18.25 -9.32 -1.28
C PHE A 218 -16.78 -9.08 -1.52
N THR A 219 -15.92 -9.89 -0.92
CA THR A 219 -14.48 -9.87 -1.22
C THR A 219 -14.23 -10.05 -2.71
N GLN A 220 -14.94 -10.98 -3.37
CA GLN A 220 -14.82 -11.18 -4.82
C GLN A 220 -15.31 -9.97 -5.63
N ILE A 221 -16.40 -9.31 -5.22
CA ILE A 221 -16.90 -8.09 -5.88
C ILE A 221 -15.88 -6.96 -5.74
N THR A 222 -15.40 -6.70 -4.53
CA THR A 222 -14.40 -5.66 -4.25
C THR A 222 -13.13 -5.89 -5.07
N LEU A 223 -12.57 -7.10 -5.03
CA LEU A 223 -11.39 -7.46 -5.83
C LEU A 223 -11.67 -7.36 -7.34
N GLY A 224 -12.86 -7.74 -7.80
CA GLY A 224 -13.27 -7.61 -9.19
C GLY A 224 -13.26 -6.16 -9.68
N VAL A 225 -13.77 -5.22 -8.86
CA VAL A 225 -13.74 -3.79 -9.21
C VAL A 225 -12.31 -3.26 -9.19
N VAL A 226 -11.49 -3.66 -8.21
CA VAL A 226 -10.08 -3.25 -8.16
C VAL A 226 -9.33 -3.72 -9.40
N LYS A 227 -9.51 -4.98 -9.82
CA LYS A 227 -8.91 -5.53 -11.04
C LYS A 227 -9.39 -4.78 -12.30
N LEU A 228 -10.69 -4.52 -12.41
CA LEU A 228 -11.27 -3.74 -13.51
C LEU A 228 -10.62 -2.36 -13.59
N LEU A 229 -10.53 -1.65 -12.46
CA LEU A 229 -9.98 -0.30 -12.40
C LEU A 229 -8.48 -0.28 -12.70
N ALA A 230 -7.72 -1.24 -12.16
CA ALA A 230 -6.28 -1.33 -12.41
C ALA A 230 -5.92 -1.61 -13.89
N GLN A 231 -6.81 -2.31 -14.61
CA GLN A 231 -6.62 -2.66 -16.02
C GLN A 231 -7.05 -1.55 -17.00
N ARG A 232 -7.76 -0.51 -16.53
CA ARG A 232 -8.19 0.60 -17.40
C ARG A 232 -7.01 1.49 -17.79
N TYR A 233 -7.07 2.02 -19.01
CA TYR A 233 -5.92 2.71 -19.64
C TYR A 233 -5.51 3.99 -18.89
N GLU A 234 -6.45 4.78 -18.38
CA GLU A 234 -6.16 6.03 -17.65
C GLU A 234 -5.79 5.84 -16.18
N ASN A 235 -5.97 4.64 -15.62
CA ASN A 235 -5.63 4.34 -14.24
C ASN A 235 -4.30 3.62 -14.16
N VAL A 236 -3.59 3.77 -13.06
CA VAL A 236 -2.30 3.12 -12.86
C VAL A 236 -2.20 2.52 -11.46
N ALA A 237 -1.90 1.23 -11.39
CA ALA A 237 -1.50 0.62 -10.14
C ALA A 237 -0.07 1.06 -9.80
N VAL A 238 0.15 1.61 -8.61
CA VAL A 238 1.44 2.21 -8.23
C VAL A 238 2.15 1.42 -7.16
N GLN A 239 1.43 1.04 -6.10
CA GLN A 239 1.98 0.26 -4.99
C GLN A 239 1.30 -1.09 -4.93
N LYS A 240 2.07 -2.16 -4.73
CA LYS A 240 1.58 -3.52 -4.52
C LYS A 240 2.60 -4.27 -3.67
N PHE A 241 2.21 -4.72 -2.49
CA PHE A 241 3.06 -5.56 -1.65
C PHE A 241 2.29 -6.70 -0.99
N TYR A 242 3.01 -7.79 -0.76
CA TYR A 242 2.60 -8.91 0.06
C TYR A 242 3.50 -8.94 1.30
N LEU A 243 2.90 -9.06 2.47
CA LEU A 243 3.61 -9.13 3.74
C LEU A 243 3.09 -10.32 4.56
N GLY A 244 3.93 -11.34 4.71
CA GLY A 244 3.75 -12.39 5.70
C GLY A 244 4.24 -11.91 7.06
N LEU A 245 3.39 -12.01 8.07
CA LEU A 245 3.72 -11.71 9.45
C LEU A 245 3.60 -13.00 10.26
N ASP A 246 4.71 -13.55 10.73
CA ASP A 246 4.74 -14.84 11.40
C ASP A 246 5.30 -14.76 12.82
N PHE A 247 5.33 -15.88 13.52
CA PHE A 247 5.88 -15.97 14.87
C PHE A 247 7.26 -16.63 14.90
N ASP A 248 7.85 -16.86 13.74
CA ASP A 248 9.17 -17.43 13.61
C ASP A 248 10.22 -16.32 13.76
N GLN A 249 11.43 -16.71 14.16
CA GLN A 249 12.58 -15.80 14.26
C GLN A 249 13.53 -16.02 13.09
N ALA A 250 12.97 -16.15 11.89
CA ALA A 250 13.76 -16.27 10.67
C ALA A 250 14.44 -14.94 10.34
N ALA A 251 15.70 -14.98 9.90
CA ALA A 251 16.51 -13.78 9.67
C ALA A 251 15.95 -12.81 8.59
N LEU A 252 15.09 -13.30 7.69
CA LEU A 252 14.51 -12.52 6.59
C LEU A 252 12.98 -12.40 6.71
N GLY A 253 12.35 -13.09 7.65
CA GLY A 253 10.90 -13.02 7.88
C GLY A 253 10.53 -11.76 8.64
N VAL A 254 9.28 -11.33 8.54
CA VAL A 254 8.77 -10.21 9.35
C VAL A 254 7.94 -10.78 10.49
N SER A 255 8.32 -10.45 11.72
CA SER A 255 7.62 -10.95 12.90
C SER A 255 6.31 -10.22 13.15
N LEU A 256 5.30 -10.95 13.60
CA LEU A 256 3.99 -10.44 14.01
C LEU A 256 4.04 -9.97 15.47
N ALA A 257 3.78 -8.69 15.70
CA ALA A 257 3.71 -8.04 17.01
C ALA A 257 2.72 -6.88 16.99
N GLU A 258 2.21 -6.48 18.17
CA GLU A 258 1.45 -5.23 18.26
C GLU A 258 2.35 -4.02 17.99
N GLY A 259 1.88 -3.06 17.21
CA GLY A 259 2.65 -1.89 16.82
C GLY A 259 2.30 -1.35 15.44
N ASN A 260 3.12 -0.45 14.95
CA ASN A 260 2.96 0.22 13.67
C ASN A 260 3.98 -0.33 12.67
N TYR A 261 3.50 -0.90 11.57
CA TYR A 261 4.31 -1.36 10.46
C TYR A 261 4.30 -0.32 9.35
N ILE A 262 5.46 -0.09 8.76
CA ILE A 262 5.69 0.87 7.69
C ILE A 262 6.09 0.07 6.46
N ALA A 263 5.34 0.17 5.36
CA ALA A 263 5.74 -0.34 4.06
C ALA A 263 6.17 0.83 3.18
N VAL A 264 7.43 0.84 2.74
CA VAL A 264 8.00 1.93 1.92
C VAL A 264 8.39 1.39 0.56
N GLN A 265 7.93 2.06 -0.50
CA GLN A 265 8.30 1.80 -1.89
C GLN A 265 9.69 2.43 -2.19
N VAL A 266 10.70 1.61 -2.46
CA VAL A 266 12.12 2.04 -2.54
C VAL A 266 12.82 1.46 -3.78
N PRO A 267 13.91 2.08 -4.29
CA PRO A 267 14.60 1.58 -5.48
C PRO A 267 15.18 0.17 -5.32
N ASP A 268 15.76 -0.11 -4.14
CA ASP A 268 16.41 -1.38 -3.86
C ASP A 268 16.41 -1.69 -2.35
N GLU A 269 16.84 -2.90 -2.00
CA GLU A 269 16.81 -3.41 -0.62
C GLU A 269 17.73 -2.63 0.35
N THR A 270 18.70 -1.87 -0.14
CA THR A 270 19.68 -1.12 0.66
C THR A 270 19.37 0.36 0.79
N ALA A 271 18.34 0.84 0.10
CA ALA A 271 17.98 2.24 -0.01
C ALA A 271 17.58 2.92 1.32
N ILE A 272 17.19 2.13 2.34
CA ILE A 272 16.82 2.64 3.66
C ILE A 272 17.58 1.90 4.75
N ASN A 273 18.30 2.67 5.56
CA ASN A 273 18.82 2.24 6.85
C ASN A 273 17.92 2.77 7.98
N TRP A 274 17.09 1.93 8.58
CA TRP A 274 16.10 2.34 9.58
C TRP A 274 16.69 3.03 10.82
N SER A 275 17.95 2.74 11.19
CA SER A 275 18.58 3.40 12.33
C SER A 275 18.78 4.90 12.16
N GLU A 276 18.76 5.38 10.91
CA GLU A 276 18.89 6.81 10.58
C GLU A 276 17.54 7.56 10.62
N TRP A 277 16.43 6.84 10.76
CA TRP A 277 15.07 7.40 10.70
C TRP A 277 14.36 7.27 12.04
N ILE A 278 13.59 8.30 12.38
CA ILE A 278 12.78 8.35 13.60
C ILE A 278 11.39 8.86 13.27
N TYR A 279 10.41 8.37 14.02
CA TYR A 279 9.08 8.98 14.02
C TYR A 279 9.02 10.07 15.09
N LYS A 280 8.68 11.29 14.69
CA LYS A 280 8.51 12.43 15.59
C LYS A 280 7.03 12.67 15.86
N PRO A 281 6.54 12.42 17.10
CA PRO A 281 5.13 12.56 17.45
C PRO A 281 4.57 13.98 17.32
N ASP A 282 5.38 14.97 17.66
CA ASP A 282 5.05 16.40 17.73
C ASP A 282 4.68 16.99 16.37
N ILE A 283 5.39 16.56 15.32
CA ILE A 283 5.09 16.93 13.92
C ILE A 283 4.36 15.81 13.16
N GLY A 284 4.20 14.66 13.80
CA GLY A 284 3.63 13.45 13.21
C GLY A 284 4.30 13.10 11.88
N ALA A 285 5.63 12.94 11.84
CA ALA A 285 6.34 12.63 10.60
C ALA A 285 7.52 11.68 10.83
N ILE A 286 7.86 10.89 9.80
CA ILE A 286 9.12 10.15 9.75
C ILE A 286 10.17 11.11 9.19
N VAL A 287 11.24 11.33 9.97
CA VAL A 287 12.33 12.22 9.60
C VAL A 287 13.68 11.57 9.84
N ARG A 288 14.68 12.00 9.08
CA ARG A 288 16.06 11.58 9.27
C ARG A 288 16.65 12.24 10.51
N GLN A 289 17.42 11.48 11.27
CA GLN A 289 18.16 11.99 12.42
C GLN A 289 19.19 13.02 11.96
N GLY A 290 19.29 14.14 12.68
CA GLY A 290 20.29 15.19 12.44
C GLY A 290 19.78 16.37 11.61
N ASP A 291 19.14 16.13 10.46
CA ASP A 291 18.70 17.20 9.55
C ASP A 291 17.18 17.39 9.47
N ASN A 292 16.39 16.46 10.04
CA ASN A 292 14.93 16.45 10.00
C ASN A 292 14.30 16.41 8.60
N SER A 293 15.06 16.00 7.58
CA SER A 293 14.51 15.75 6.24
C SER A 293 13.47 14.63 6.30
N THR A 294 12.38 14.77 5.54
CA THR A 294 11.29 13.79 5.51
C THR A 294 11.65 12.60 4.62
N LEU A 295 11.04 11.45 4.89
CA LEU A 295 11.24 10.23 4.08
C LEU A 295 10.80 10.47 2.62
N PRO A 296 11.70 10.41 1.62
CA PRO A 296 11.43 10.85 0.25
C PRO A 296 10.79 9.75 -0.62
N TYR A 297 9.86 8.97 -0.06
CA TYR A 297 9.26 7.81 -0.71
C TYR A 297 7.76 7.74 -0.48
N ASN A 298 7.06 6.96 -1.31
CA ASN A 298 5.67 6.59 -1.03
C ASN A 298 5.67 5.55 0.09
N TYR A 299 4.78 5.70 1.07
CA TYR A 299 4.69 4.74 2.16
C TYR A 299 3.31 4.64 2.80
N ILE A 300 3.05 3.49 3.39
CA ILE A 300 1.83 3.16 4.12
C ILE A 300 2.21 2.76 5.55
N ILE A 301 1.51 3.30 6.54
CA ILE A 301 1.65 2.88 7.94
C ILE A 301 0.34 2.26 8.39
N PHE A 302 0.36 0.97 8.72
CA PHE A 302 -0.76 0.30 9.35
C PHE A 302 -0.38 -0.15 10.75
N ARG A 303 -1.36 -0.20 11.64
CA ARG A 303 -1.20 -0.60 13.03
C ARG A 303 -1.92 -1.90 13.29
N ILE A 304 -1.22 -2.80 13.98
CA ILE A 304 -1.76 -4.02 14.54
C ILE A 304 -1.91 -3.82 16.05
N THR A 305 -3.10 -4.09 16.57
CA THR A 305 -3.33 -4.23 18.01
C THR A 305 -4.11 -5.49 18.28
N LYS A 306 -4.02 -6.01 19.50
CA LYS A 306 -4.91 -7.05 19.98
C LYS A 306 -6.36 -6.56 19.94
N TYR A 307 -7.30 -7.47 19.68
CA TYR A 307 -8.72 -7.21 19.85
C TYR A 307 -9.11 -7.45 21.32
N GLU A 308 -9.71 -6.45 21.95
CA GLU A 308 -10.30 -6.54 23.30
C GLU A 308 -11.83 -6.62 23.16
N GLU A 309 -12.46 -7.53 23.92
CA GLU A 309 -13.93 -7.68 23.98
C GLU A 309 -14.59 -6.66 24.91
#